data_AF-A0A8J8JNH8-F1
#
_entry.id   AF-A0A8J8JNH8-F1
#
_cell.length_a   1.000
_cell.length_b   1.000
_cell.length_c   1.000
_cell.angle_alpha   90.00
_cell.angle_beta   90.00
_cell.angle_gamma   90.00
#
_symmetry.space_group_name_H-M   'P 1'
#
loop_
_entity.id
_entity.type
_entity.pdbx_description
1 polymer ?
#
loop_
_entity_poly.entity_id
_entity_poly.type
_entity_poly.pdbx_seq_one_letter_code
_entity_poly.pdbx_strand_id
1 'polypeptide(L)'
;MPKVENRDELIEWATDRRNVDEFLQYVIGILHSKPDKYVSIEEIAKRQKWHFEGYAEDIGHLCIPLILVPGIDFEAREGKNYALRVLKYSPDTEKEFKKTADEKFPSREKSFREKYEEDYAETIGETIDHFKGVKRGKKLKSLDKIRDEAEGVVYKAEQEKRMIDRDY
;
A
#
# COMPACT_ATOMS: atom_id res chain seq x y z
N MET A 1 -16.17 1.38 0.14
CA MET A 1 -14.86 1.28 -0.54
C MET A 1 -15.05 0.66 -1.91
N PRO A 2 -14.32 1.14 -2.93
CA PRO A 2 -14.43 0.63 -4.29
C PRO A 2 -13.91 -0.80 -4.40
N LYS A 3 -14.51 -1.55 -5.32
CA LYS A 3 -14.01 -2.87 -5.71
C LYS A 3 -12.77 -2.66 -6.58
N VAL A 4 -11.64 -3.18 -6.15
CA VAL A 4 -10.38 -3.21 -6.91
C VAL A 4 -10.23 -4.60 -7.51
N GLU A 5 -10.22 -4.69 -8.83
CA GLU A 5 -10.23 -5.97 -9.55
C GLU A 5 -8.83 -6.46 -9.93
N ASN A 6 -7.86 -5.55 -10.03
CA ASN A 6 -6.48 -5.85 -10.43
C ASN A 6 -5.44 -4.93 -9.76
N ARG A 7 -4.15 -5.24 -9.97
CA ARG A 7 -3.04 -4.49 -9.37
C ARG A 7 -3.02 -3.03 -9.78
N ASP A 8 -3.33 -2.75 -11.04
CA ASP A 8 -3.19 -1.41 -11.60
C ASP A 8 -4.23 -0.49 -11.00
N GLU A 9 -5.46 -0.98 -10.83
CA GLU A 9 -6.49 -0.32 -10.07
C GLU A 9 -6.08 -0.10 -8.61
N LEU A 10 -5.46 -1.09 -7.95
CA LEU A 10 -4.96 -0.93 -6.57
C LEU A 10 -3.94 0.21 -6.49
N ILE A 11 -2.95 0.20 -7.38
CA ILE A 11 -1.87 1.21 -7.40
C ILE A 11 -2.44 2.59 -7.71
N GLU A 12 -3.33 2.69 -8.69
CA GLU A 12 -3.99 3.95 -9.04
C GLU A 12 -4.74 4.51 -7.83
N TRP A 13 -5.57 3.65 -7.21
CA TRP A 13 -6.37 3.98 -6.05
C TRP A 13 -5.50 4.39 -4.84
N ALA A 14 -4.42 3.66 -4.57
CA ALA A 14 -3.51 3.90 -3.45
C ALA A 14 -2.62 5.16 -3.61
N THR A 15 -2.63 5.82 -4.77
CA THR A 15 -1.91 7.10 -4.95
C THR A 15 -2.66 8.33 -4.39
N ASP A 16 -3.92 8.18 -3.97
CA ASP A 16 -4.70 9.22 -3.30
C ASP A 16 -4.68 9.02 -1.79
N ARG A 17 -4.34 10.09 -1.05
CA ARG A 17 -4.29 10.08 0.42
C ARG A 17 -5.62 9.69 1.06
N ARG A 18 -6.75 10.17 0.53
CA ARG A 18 -8.08 9.91 1.10
C ARG A 18 -8.43 8.44 1.03
N ASN A 19 -8.04 7.79 -0.07
CA ASN A 19 -8.22 6.37 -0.27
C ASN A 19 -7.44 5.56 0.79
N VAL A 20 -6.15 5.86 0.96
CA VAL A 20 -5.29 5.20 1.96
C VAL A 20 -5.86 5.39 3.37
N ASP A 21 -6.25 6.61 3.72
CA ASP A 21 -6.83 6.93 5.02
C ASP A 21 -8.16 6.17 5.28
N GLU A 22 -9.06 6.15 4.30
CA GLU A 22 -10.32 5.38 4.37
C GLU A 22 -10.06 3.88 4.59
N PHE A 23 -9.04 3.30 3.92
CA PHE A 23 -8.65 1.91 4.13
C PHE A 23 -8.12 1.66 5.54
N LEU A 24 -7.26 2.53 6.04
CA LEU A 24 -6.70 2.40 7.39
C LEU A 24 -7.80 2.44 8.45
N GLN A 25 -8.74 3.39 8.34
CA GLN A 25 -9.91 3.46 9.22
C GLN A 25 -10.78 2.22 9.14
N TYR A 26 -10.97 1.67 7.94
CA TYR A 26 -11.68 0.41 7.76
C TYR A 26 -10.99 -0.76 8.46
N VAL A 27 -9.66 -0.89 8.33
CA VAL A 27 -8.89 -1.95 9.00
C VAL A 27 -8.95 -1.81 10.51
N ILE A 28 -8.83 -0.59 11.05
CA ILE A 28 -9.02 -0.30 12.48
C ILE A 28 -10.39 -0.80 12.94
N GLY A 29 -11.45 -0.53 12.16
CA GLY A 29 -12.80 -1.03 12.44
C GLY A 29 -12.89 -2.56 12.51
N ILE A 30 -12.20 -3.28 11.62
CA ILE A 30 -12.11 -4.75 11.69
C ILE A 30 -11.43 -5.19 12.99
N LEU A 31 -10.29 -4.60 13.32
CA LEU A 31 -9.49 -5.00 14.48
C LEU A 31 -10.25 -4.74 15.78
N HIS A 32 -10.92 -3.59 15.90
CA HIS A 32 -11.78 -3.27 17.05
C HIS A 32 -12.97 -4.24 17.18
N SER A 33 -13.51 -4.77 16.08
CA SER A 33 -14.58 -5.78 16.13
C SER A 33 -14.10 -7.17 16.59
N LYS A 34 -12.78 -7.39 16.62
CA LYS A 34 -12.14 -8.66 16.98
C LYS A 34 -10.92 -8.42 17.89
N PRO A 35 -11.12 -7.87 19.10
CA PRO A 35 -10.01 -7.65 20.02
C PRO A 35 -9.32 -8.98 20.34
N ASP A 36 -8.01 -8.91 20.54
CA ASP A 36 -7.12 -10.01 20.86
C ASP A 36 -7.01 -11.13 19.83
N LYS A 37 -7.57 -10.93 18.63
CA LYS A 37 -7.46 -11.87 17.52
C LYS A 37 -6.57 -11.31 16.43
N TYR A 38 -5.76 -12.20 15.86
CA TYR A 38 -4.98 -11.90 14.68
C TYR A 38 -5.89 -11.86 13.44
N VAL A 39 -5.69 -10.83 12.62
CA VAL A 39 -6.33 -10.64 11.32
C VAL A 39 -5.24 -10.55 10.27
N SER A 40 -5.26 -11.44 9.28
CA SER A 40 -4.26 -11.43 8.20
C SER A 40 -4.58 -10.40 7.13
N ILE A 41 -3.55 -9.99 6.38
CA ILE A 41 -3.72 -9.15 5.18
C ILE A 41 -4.66 -9.83 4.17
N GLU A 42 -4.58 -11.15 4.04
CA GLU A 42 -5.48 -11.93 3.18
C GLU A 42 -6.95 -11.80 3.63
N GLU A 43 -7.23 -11.86 4.94
CA GLU A 43 -8.58 -11.67 5.46
C GLU A 43 -9.10 -10.25 5.15
N ILE A 44 -8.27 -9.23 5.31
CA ILE A 44 -8.61 -7.84 4.97
C ILE A 44 -8.95 -7.71 3.49
N ALA A 45 -8.10 -8.26 2.61
CA ALA A 45 -8.31 -8.23 1.16
C ALA A 45 -9.62 -8.92 0.76
N LYS A 46 -9.89 -10.11 1.31
CA LYS A 46 -11.14 -10.86 1.07
C LYS A 46 -12.38 -10.07 1.49
N ARG A 47 -12.34 -9.38 2.63
CA ARG A 47 -13.46 -8.54 3.10
C ARG A 47 -13.72 -7.34 2.19
N GLN A 48 -12.66 -6.79 1.60
CA GLN A 48 -12.76 -5.74 0.58
C GLN A 48 -13.15 -6.25 -0.81
N LYS A 49 -13.30 -7.58 -0.97
CA LYS A 49 -13.51 -8.24 -2.26
C LYS A 49 -12.41 -7.89 -3.27
N TRP A 50 -11.22 -7.59 -2.77
CA TRP A 50 -10.05 -7.36 -3.60
C TRP A 50 -9.43 -8.71 -3.95
N HIS A 51 -9.05 -8.88 -5.22
CA HIS A 51 -8.39 -10.10 -5.65
C HIS A 51 -6.94 -10.10 -5.15
N PHE A 52 -6.65 -11.03 -4.24
CA PHE A 52 -5.40 -11.10 -3.51
C PHE A 52 -4.26 -11.79 -4.28
N GLU A 53 -4.57 -12.53 -5.35
CA GLU A 53 -3.59 -13.29 -6.14
C GLU A 53 -2.57 -12.37 -6.83
N GLY A 54 -1.56 -11.93 -6.08
CA GLY A 54 -0.38 -11.21 -6.55
C GLY A 54 -0.06 -9.87 -5.87
N TYR A 55 -0.92 -9.33 -4.99
CA TYR A 55 -0.77 -7.95 -4.46
C TYR A 55 -0.66 -7.89 -2.93
N ALA A 56 -0.35 -9.02 -2.30
CA ALA A 56 -0.18 -9.12 -0.85
C ALA A 56 0.82 -8.11 -0.28
N GLU A 57 1.92 -7.87 -1.01
CA GLU A 57 2.94 -6.90 -0.65
C GLU A 57 2.41 -5.47 -0.70
N ASP A 58 1.66 -5.12 -1.74
CA ASP A 58 1.07 -3.79 -1.90
C ASP A 58 0.06 -3.52 -0.75
N ILE A 59 -0.81 -4.48 -0.45
CA ILE A 59 -1.77 -4.34 0.67
C ILE A 59 -1.05 -4.32 2.01
N GLY A 60 0.01 -5.11 2.17
CA GLY A 60 0.87 -5.07 3.36
C GLY A 60 1.52 -3.70 3.56
N HIS A 61 1.95 -3.04 2.48
CA HIS A 61 2.46 -1.66 2.55
C HIS A 61 1.36 -0.67 2.96
N LEU A 62 0.13 -0.82 2.46
CA LEU A 62 -1.00 0.02 2.89
C LEU A 62 -1.27 -0.06 4.40
N CYS A 63 -0.90 -1.16 5.06
CA CYS A 63 -1.10 -1.33 6.50
C CYS A 63 0.08 -0.85 7.36
N ILE A 64 1.21 -0.43 6.78
CA ILE A 64 2.40 0.04 7.55
C ILE A 64 2.05 1.19 8.51
N PRO A 65 1.25 2.20 8.13
CA PRO A 65 0.87 3.28 9.07
C PRO A 65 0.20 2.79 10.36
N LEU A 66 -0.42 1.60 10.35
CA LEU A 66 -1.07 1.05 11.54
C LEU A 66 -0.09 0.65 12.65
N ILE A 67 1.20 0.51 12.36
CA ILE A 67 2.25 0.22 13.35
C ILE A 67 2.35 1.33 14.40
N LEU A 68 1.98 2.56 14.02
CA LEU A 68 2.02 3.69 14.92
C LEU A 68 0.79 3.74 15.85
N VAL A 69 -0.31 3.07 15.47
CA VAL A 69 -1.59 3.15 16.20
C VAL A 69 -1.44 2.43 17.55
N PRO A 70 -1.71 3.11 18.67
CA PRO A 70 -1.60 2.50 20.00
C PRO A 70 -2.46 1.24 20.12
N GLY A 71 -1.85 0.17 20.65
CA GLY A 71 -2.52 -1.10 20.86
C GLY A 71 -2.71 -1.95 19.59
N ILE A 72 -2.21 -1.53 18.43
CA ILE A 72 -2.12 -2.39 17.25
C ILE A 72 -0.73 -3.01 17.16
N ASP A 73 -0.68 -4.33 17.23
CA ASP A 73 0.52 -5.13 16.98
C ASP A 73 0.56 -5.55 15.51
N PHE A 74 1.70 -5.33 14.87
CA PHE A 74 1.98 -5.75 13.51
C PHE A 74 3.07 -6.81 13.51
N GLU A 75 2.71 -8.07 13.23
CA GLU A 75 3.63 -9.21 13.28
C GLU A 75 3.73 -9.88 11.92
N ALA A 76 4.94 -10.32 11.56
CA ALA A 76 5.14 -11.28 10.49
C ALA A 76 5.09 -12.70 11.10
N ARG A 77 4.12 -13.53 10.70
CA ARG A 77 4.07 -14.94 11.09
C ARG A 77 4.55 -15.77 9.91
N GLU A 78 5.62 -16.53 10.11
CA GLU A 78 6.30 -17.34 9.07
C GLU A 78 6.87 -16.55 7.86
N GLY A 79 8.15 -16.19 7.95
CA GLY A 79 8.94 -15.68 6.82
C GLY A 79 8.58 -14.27 6.34
N LYS A 80 9.30 -13.78 5.31
CA LYS A 80 9.14 -12.42 4.74
C LYS A 80 7.89 -12.27 3.83
N ASN A 81 6.94 -13.19 3.88
CA ASN A 81 5.79 -13.16 2.98
C ASN A 81 4.72 -12.20 3.53
N TYR A 82 4.48 -11.09 2.82
CA TYR A 82 3.46 -10.10 3.20
C TYR A 82 2.05 -10.68 3.30
N ALA A 83 1.79 -11.83 2.66
CA ALA A 83 0.53 -12.54 2.81
C ALA A 83 0.29 -13.12 4.20
N LEU A 84 1.36 -13.37 4.95
CA LEU A 84 1.32 -13.96 6.29
C LEU A 84 1.54 -12.91 7.39
N ARG A 85 1.60 -11.63 7.03
CA ARG A 85 1.55 -10.55 8.01
C ARG A 85 0.17 -10.50 8.64
N VAL A 86 0.16 -10.30 9.95
CA VAL A 86 -1.04 -10.25 10.77
C VAL A 86 -1.04 -9.00 11.63
N LEU A 87 -2.23 -8.48 11.85
CA LEU A 87 -2.51 -7.37 12.73
C LEU A 87 -3.33 -7.89 13.91
N LYS A 88 -3.06 -7.38 15.11
CA LYS A 88 -3.85 -7.66 16.31
C LYS A 88 -4.10 -6.35 17.04
N TYR A 89 -5.33 -6.12 17.47
CA TYR A 89 -5.63 -5.03 18.41
C TYR A 89 -5.73 -5.59 19.83
N SER A 90 -4.94 -5.01 20.73
CA SER A 90 -4.79 -5.38 22.14
C SER A 90 -5.26 -4.19 23.00
N PRO A 91 -6.53 -4.20 23.48
CA PRO A 91 -7.10 -3.08 24.25
C PRO A 91 -6.34 -2.76 25.54
N ASP A 92 -5.76 -3.77 26.18
CA ASP A 92 -5.00 -3.58 27.41
C ASP A 92 -3.67 -2.85 27.16
N THR A 93 -2.99 -3.18 26.06
CA THR A 93 -1.80 -2.46 25.61
C THR A 93 -2.13 -1.00 25.27
N GLU A 94 -3.28 -0.74 24.65
CA GLU A 94 -3.74 0.64 24.39
C GLU A 94 -3.97 1.42 25.69
N LYS A 95 -4.61 0.81 26.69
CA LYS A 95 -4.84 1.44 28.00
C LYS A 95 -3.54 1.73 28.73
N GLU A 96 -2.61 0.79 28.75
CA GLU A 96 -1.29 0.97 29.38
C GLU A 96 -0.51 2.10 28.68
N PHE A 97 -0.60 2.17 27.36
CA PHE A 97 -0.01 3.24 26.58
C PHE A 97 -0.57 4.61 26.98
N LYS A 98 -1.90 4.76 26.97
CA LYS A 98 -2.60 6.00 27.36
C LYS A 98 -2.25 6.40 28.80
N LYS A 99 -2.35 5.46 29.73
CA LYS A 99 -2.01 5.69 31.14
C LYS A 99 -0.56 6.16 31.32
N THR A 100 0.39 5.55 30.61
CA THR A 100 1.81 5.94 30.69
C THR A 100 2.04 7.35 30.14
N ALA A 101 1.36 7.70 29.04
CA ALA A 101 1.42 9.04 28.47
C ALA A 101 0.88 10.08 29.46
N ASP A 102 -0.27 9.80 30.07
CA ASP A 102 -0.95 10.68 31.03
C ASP A 102 -0.14 10.87 32.33
N GLU A 103 0.39 9.78 32.90
CA GLU A 103 1.10 9.81 34.19
C GLU A 103 2.45 10.50 34.10
N LYS A 104 3.21 10.28 33.02
CA LYS A 104 4.56 10.85 32.92
C LYS A 104 4.56 12.26 32.39
N PHE A 105 3.56 12.66 31.60
CA PHE A 105 3.61 13.92 30.88
C PHE A 105 2.21 14.50 30.55
N PRO A 106 1.48 15.04 31.55
CA PRO A 106 0.13 15.57 31.35
C PRO A 106 0.05 16.75 30.38
N SER A 107 1.11 17.54 30.21
CA SER A 107 1.20 18.57 29.15
C SER A 107 1.71 18.03 27.81
N ARG A 108 2.32 16.84 27.79
CA ARG A 108 2.71 16.18 26.55
C ARG A 108 1.62 15.32 25.94
N GLU A 109 0.48 15.07 26.59
CA GLU A 109 -0.61 14.33 25.92
C GLU A 109 -1.00 15.04 24.60
N LYS A 110 -1.13 16.37 24.64
CA LYS A 110 -1.33 17.20 23.45
C LYS A 110 -0.16 17.10 22.47
N SER A 111 1.09 17.26 22.93
CA SER A 111 2.26 17.18 22.04
C SER A 111 2.49 15.77 21.49
N PHE A 112 2.09 14.74 22.23
CA PHE A 112 2.21 13.34 21.85
C PHE A 112 1.16 13.04 20.80
N ARG A 113 -0.07 13.51 20.99
CA ARG A 113 -1.12 13.40 19.98
C ARG A 113 -0.74 14.15 18.71
N GLU A 114 -0.25 15.37 18.83
CA GLU A 114 0.26 16.15 17.68
C GLU A 114 1.39 15.40 16.98
N LYS A 115 2.41 14.94 17.73
CA LYS A 115 3.51 14.15 17.18
C LYS A 115 3.04 12.84 16.54
N TYR A 116 2.11 12.13 17.17
CA TYR A 116 1.52 10.92 16.61
C TYR A 116 0.78 11.21 15.30
N GLU A 117 -0.02 12.28 15.27
CA GLU A 117 -0.73 12.72 14.07
C GLU A 117 0.26 13.12 12.95
N GLU A 118 1.38 13.76 13.31
CA GLU A 118 2.49 14.08 12.41
C GLU A 118 3.18 12.81 11.87
N ASP A 119 3.64 11.91 12.74
CA ASP A 119 4.32 10.65 12.38
C ASP A 119 3.39 9.77 11.52
N TYR A 120 2.09 9.72 11.86
CA TYR A 120 1.07 9.01 11.10
C TYR A 120 0.86 9.63 9.71
N ALA A 121 0.77 10.96 9.64
CA ALA A 121 0.64 11.69 8.39
C ALA A 121 1.87 11.53 7.49
N GLU A 122 3.07 11.47 8.07
CA GLU A 122 4.34 11.21 7.39
C GLU A 122 4.34 9.78 6.81
N THR A 123 4.03 8.77 7.62
CA THR A 123 4.02 7.37 7.18
C THR A 123 2.96 7.10 6.08
N ILE A 124 1.81 7.78 6.13
CA ILE A 124 0.85 7.78 5.02
C ILE A 124 1.48 8.39 3.76
N GLY A 125 2.21 9.50 3.90
CA GLY A 125 2.95 10.14 2.79
C GLY A 125 3.95 9.19 2.14
N GLU A 126 4.76 8.51 2.93
CA GLU A 126 5.72 7.49 2.45
C GLU A 126 5.01 6.34 1.71
N THR A 127 3.88 5.88 2.24
CA THR A 127 3.04 4.84 1.60
C THR A 127 2.55 5.31 0.23
N ILE A 128 2.05 6.53 0.13
CA ILE A 128 1.58 7.11 -1.14
C ILE A 128 2.74 7.23 -2.14
N ASP A 129 3.90 7.70 -1.69
CA ASP A 129 5.04 7.90 -2.57
C ASP A 129 5.62 6.60 -3.09
N HIS A 130 5.57 5.51 -2.30
CA HIS A 130 5.82 4.15 -2.78
C HIS A 130 4.92 3.82 -3.98
N PHE A 131 3.60 4.00 -3.86
CA PHE A 131 2.65 3.68 -4.94
C PHE A 131 2.82 4.57 -6.19
N LYS A 132 3.13 5.86 -6.00
CA LYS A 132 3.51 6.75 -7.12
C LYS A 132 4.75 6.23 -7.85
N GLY A 133 5.75 5.75 -7.10
CA GLY A 133 6.95 5.12 -7.65
C GLY A 133 6.64 3.87 -8.48
N VAL A 134 5.80 2.98 -7.95
CA VAL A 134 5.34 1.77 -8.66
C VAL A 134 4.61 2.13 -9.96
N LYS A 135 3.66 3.08 -9.89
CA LYS A 135 2.92 3.58 -11.05
C LYS A 135 3.85 4.15 -12.13
N ARG A 136 4.83 4.97 -11.72
CA ARG A 136 5.83 5.53 -12.63
C ARG A 136 6.67 4.43 -13.31
N GLY A 137 7.14 3.45 -12.54
CA GLY A 137 7.92 2.33 -13.06
C GLY A 137 7.17 1.53 -14.14
N LYS A 138 5.86 1.30 -13.96
CA LYS A 138 5.02 0.63 -14.96
C LYS A 138 4.83 1.46 -16.24
N LYS A 139 4.60 2.77 -16.09
CA LYS A 139 4.48 3.69 -17.24
C LYS A 139 5.75 3.71 -18.08
N LEU A 140 6.93 3.76 -17.44
CA LEU A 140 8.21 3.72 -18.15
C LEU A 140 8.39 2.43 -18.95
N LYS A 141 8.12 1.26 -18.34
CA LYS A 141 8.17 -0.03 -19.05
C LYS A 141 7.22 -0.08 -20.25
N SER A 142 6.05 0.54 -20.13
CA SER A 142 5.07 0.60 -21.23
C SER A 142 5.56 1.51 -22.36
N LEU A 143 6.17 2.64 -22.03
CA LEU A 143 6.75 3.57 -23.01
C LEU A 143 7.96 2.96 -23.74
N ASP A 144 8.83 2.23 -23.03
CA ASP A 144 9.94 1.50 -23.65
C ASP A 144 9.43 0.48 -24.67
N LYS A 145 8.38 -0.27 -24.34
CA LYS A 145 7.75 -1.21 -25.28
C LYS A 145 7.20 -0.51 -26.53
N ILE A 146 6.53 0.64 -26.37
CA ILE A 146 6.02 1.42 -27.51
C ILE A 146 7.17 1.92 -28.39
N ARG A 147 8.27 2.38 -27.79
CA ARG A 147 9.47 2.80 -28.53
C ARG A 147 10.04 1.63 -29.34
N ASP A 148 10.24 0.48 -28.71
CA ASP A 148 10.82 -0.70 -29.37
C ASP A 148 9.92 -1.21 -30.52
N GLU A 149 8.59 -1.14 -30.35
CA GLU A 149 7.63 -1.44 -31.43
C GLU A 149 7.72 -0.43 -32.58
N ALA A 150 7.84 0.87 -32.28
CA ALA A 150 7.98 1.91 -33.29
C ALA A 150 9.30 1.78 -34.08
N GLU A 151 10.41 1.51 -33.40
CA GLU A 151 11.71 1.25 -34.04
C GLU A 151 11.65 0.03 -34.97
N GLY A 152 10.95 -1.04 -34.55
CA GLY A 152 10.73 -2.22 -35.39
C GLY A 152 9.93 -1.92 -36.67
N VAL A 153 8.93 -1.02 -36.61
CA VAL A 153 8.18 -0.58 -37.80
C VAL A 153 9.06 0.24 -38.75
N VAL A 154 9.84 1.18 -38.22
CA VAL A 154 10.78 1.99 -39.02
C VAL A 154 11.78 1.08 -39.74
N TYR A 155 12.36 0.12 -39.03
CA TYR A 155 13.30 -0.83 -39.61
C TYR A 155 12.68 -1.62 -40.78
N LYS A 156 11.44 -2.11 -40.65
CA LYS A 156 10.74 -2.82 -41.73
C LYS A 156 10.52 -1.92 -42.95
N ALA A 157 10.08 -0.68 -42.74
CA ALA A 157 9.88 0.29 -43.81
C ALA A 157 11.19 0.59 -44.56
N GLU A 158 12.32 0.67 -43.85
CA GLU A 158 13.64 0.84 -44.47
C GLU A 158 14.07 -0.38 -45.30
N GLN A 159 13.77 -1.60 -44.84
CA GLN A 159 14.06 -2.82 -45.61
C GLN A 159 13.23 -2.89 -46.90
N GLU A 160 11.93 -2.58 -46.83
CA GLU A 160 11.06 -2.52 -48.01
C GLU A 160 11.55 -1.49 -49.02
N LYS A 161 11.92 -0.29 -48.56
CA LYS A 161 12.52 0.73 -49.43
C LYS A 161 13.80 0.23 -50.12
N ARG A 162 14.70 -0.44 -49.40
CA ARG A 162 15.94 -1.00 -49.98
C ARG A 162 15.68 -2.10 -51.00
N MET A 163 14.58 -2.85 -50.88
CA MET A 163 14.19 -3.85 -51.88
C MET A 163 13.66 -3.17 -53.14
N ILE A 164 12.79 -2.15 -53.01
CA ILE A 164 12.29 -1.36 -54.13
C ILE A 164 13.44 -0.68 -54.88
N ASP A 165 14.38 -0.07 -54.17
CA ASP A 165 15.54 0.62 -54.75
C ASP A 165 16.54 -0.34 -55.45
N ARG A 166 16.43 -1.67 -55.25
CA ARG A 166 17.27 -2.67 -55.93
C ARG A 166 16.66 -3.24 -57.21
N ASP A 167 15.35 -3.07 -57.39
CA ASP A 167 14.60 -3.57 -58.55
C ASP A 167 14.45 -2.52 -59.67
N TYR A 168 15.05 -1.33 -59.51
CA TYR A 168 15.18 -0.24 -60.50
C TYR A 168 16.65 -0.01 -60.86
#